data_AF-A0AAW8RQN3-F1
#
_entry.id   AF-A0AAW8RQN3-F1
#
_cell.length_a   1.000
_cell.length_b   1.000
_cell.length_c   1.000
_cell.angle_alpha   90.00
_cell.angle_beta   90.00
_cell.angle_gamma   90.00
#
_symmetry.space_group_name_H-M   'P 1'
#
loop_
_entity.id
_entity.type
_entity.pdbx_description
1 polymer ?
#
loop_
_entity_poly.entity_id
_entity_poly.type
_entity_poly.pdbx_seq_one_letter_code
_entity_poly.pdbx_strand_id
1 'polypeptide(L)'
;MNLDYYVVDAFADEVFKGNPAAVYVLEEWLPEGTMQKIAIENNLSETAFTVKKNQEFELRWFTPDREIDLCGHATLATAFV
;
A
#
# COMPACT_ATOMS: atom_id res chain seq x y z
N MET A 1 2.36 18.31 3.21
CA MET A 1 1.80 17.25 2.35
C MET A 1 0.91 16.42 3.23
N ASN A 2 -0.34 16.20 2.83
CA ASN A 2 -1.30 15.38 3.58
C ASN A 2 -1.70 14.23 2.66
N LEU A 3 -1.58 13.00 3.14
CA LEU A 3 -1.82 11.78 2.36
C LEU A 3 -2.82 10.91 3.09
N ASP A 4 -3.82 10.41 2.36
CA ASP A 4 -4.75 9.43 2.91
C ASP A 4 -4.02 8.10 3.09
N TYR A 5 -4.08 7.58 4.32
CA TYR A 5 -3.39 6.39 4.78
C TYR A 5 -4.37 5.46 5.48
N TYR A 6 -4.35 4.20 5.06
CA TYR A 6 -5.17 3.14 5.62
C TYR A 6 -4.29 1.96 6.04
N VAL A 7 -4.66 1.31 7.15
CA VAL A 7 -4.13 -0.01 7.51
C VAL A 7 -5.28 -0.99 7.39
N VAL A 8 -5.09 -2.00 6.55
CA VAL A 8 -6.12 -3.02 6.28
C VAL A 8 -5.53 -4.39 6.58
N ASP A 9 -6.21 -5.12 7.45
CA ASP A 9 -5.95 -6.52 7.72
C ASP A 9 -6.60 -7.38 6.63
N ALA A 10 -5.85 -7.69 5.57
CA ALA A 10 -6.36 -8.49 4.46
C ALA A 10 -6.64 -9.93 4.89
N PHE A 11 -7.67 -10.54 4.29
CA PHE A 11 -8.15 -11.90 4.64
C PHE A 11 -8.64 -12.02 6.10
N ALA A 12 -9.21 -10.97 6.66
CA ALA A 12 -9.77 -10.96 8.01
C ALA A 12 -11.17 -10.32 8.08
N ASP A 13 -12.03 -10.88 8.94
CA ASP A 13 -13.33 -10.31 9.31
C ASP A 13 -13.26 -9.43 10.57
N GLU A 14 -12.13 -9.46 11.28
CA GLU A 14 -11.88 -8.75 12.54
C GLU A 14 -10.45 -8.21 12.56
N VAL A 15 -10.23 -7.08 13.22
CA VAL A 15 -8.88 -6.50 13.40
C VAL A 15 -7.95 -7.43 14.18
N PHE A 16 -6.64 -7.28 13.96
CA PHE A 16 -5.58 -8.10 14.55
C PHE A 16 -5.55 -9.56 14.07
N LYS A 17 -6.17 -9.85 12.93
CA LYS A 17 -6.12 -11.13 12.22
C LYS A 17 -5.68 -10.90 10.77
N GLY A 18 -5.48 -11.98 10.01
CA GLY A 18 -5.11 -11.87 8.60
C GLY A 18 -3.70 -11.32 8.40
N ASN A 19 -3.49 -10.60 7.29
CA ASN A 19 -2.19 -10.03 6.94
C ASN A 19 -2.30 -8.51 6.71
N PRO A 20 -1.67 -7.68 7.56
CA PRO A 20 -1.78 -6.22 7.48
C PRO A 20 -1.02 -5.66 6.28
N ALA A 21 -1.65 -4.72 5.57
CA ALA A 21 -1.01 -3.88 4.59
C ALA A 21 -1.32 -2.40 4.83
N ALA A 22 -0.30 -1.56 4.66
CA ALA A 22 -0.47 -0.12 4.54
C ALA A 22 -0.94 0.21 3.11
N VAL A 23 -1.90 1.11 2.96
CA VAL A 23 -2.41 1.56 1.65
C VAL A 23 -2.42 3.08 1.60
N TYR A 24 -1.80 3.63 0.55
CA TYR A 24 -1.88 5.05 0.20
C TYR A 24 -2.59 5.22 -1.13
N VAL A 25 -3.67 6.01 -1.12
CA VAL A 25 -4.38 6.44 -2.33
C VAL A 25 -3.87 7.84 -2.68
N LEU A 26 -3.11 7.93 -3.76
CA LEU A 26 -2.39 9.13 -4.17
C LEU A 26 -3.06 9.80 -5.37
N GLU A 27 -3.01 11.13 -5.41
CA GLU A 27 -3.39 11.90 -6.61
C GLU A 27 -2.32 11.80 -7.71
N GLU A 28 -1.04 11.74 -7.30
CA GLU A 28 0.12 11.63 -8.19
C GLU A 28 1.22 10.78 -7.56
N TRP A 29 2.10 10.23 -8.40
CA TRP A 29 3.19 9.39 -7.93
C TRP A 29 4.21 10.18 -7.11
N LEU A 30 4.51 9.65 -5.92
CA LEU A 30 5.66 10.12 -5.15
C LEU A 30 6.97 9.62 -5.78
N PRO A 31 8.09 10.30 -5.51
CA PRO A 31 9.40 9.73 -5.82
C PRO A 31 9.57 8.36 -5.16
N GLU A 32 10.16 7.41 -5.88
CA GLU A 32 10.38 6.04 -5.39
C GLU A 32 11.10 6.00 -4.04
N GLY A 33 12.16 6.80 -3.87
CA GLY A 33 12.87 6.90 -2.60
C GLY A 33 12.02 7.44 -1.45
N THR A 34 10.95 8.19 -1.74
CA THR A 34 9.97 8.61 -0.73
C THR A 34 9.02 7.46 -0.38
N MET A 35 8.51 6.72 -1.37
CA MET A 35 7.68 5.54 -1.14
C MET A 35 8.42 4.46 -0.34
N GLN A 36 9.70 4.21 -0.66
CA GLN A 36 10.54 3.30 0.11
C GLN A 36 10.72 3.76 1.56
N LYS A 37 10.95 5.06 1.79
CA LYS A 37 11.07 5.62 3.16
C LYS A 37 9.77 5.49 3.95
N ILE A 38 8.63 5.68 3.30
CA ILE A 38 7.32 5.47 3.92
C ILE A 38 7.13 3.99 4.28
N ALA A 39 7.49 3.06 3.39
CA ALA A 39 7.41 1.64 3.68
C ALA A 39 8.31 1.22 4.85
N ILE A 40 9.52 1.78 4.93
CA ILE A 40 10.43 1.62 6.08
C ILE A 40 9.79 2.16 7.37
N GLU A 41 9.22 3.36 7.33
CA GLU A 41 8.63 4.02 8.50
C GLU A 41 7.41 3.24 9.02
N ASN A 42 6.55 2.75 8.13
CA ASN A 42 5.37 1.96 8.51
C ASN A 42 5.74 0.59 9.09
N ASN A 43 6.84 0.00 8.61
CA ASN A 43 7.37 -1.29 9.07
C ASN A 43 6.33 -2.42 9.13
N LEU A 44 5.37 -2.40 8.21
CA LEU A 44 4.45 -3.51 7.93
C LEU A 44 5.08 -4.44 6.88
N SER A 45 4.47 -5.60 6.65
CA SER A 45 4.93 -6.53 5.62
C SER A 45 5.02 -5.84 4.25
N GLU A 46 3.96 -5.11 3.88
CA GLU A 46 3.93 -4.33 2.65
C GLU A 46 3.18 -3.00 2.82
N THR A 47 3.65 -2.00 2.09
CA THR A 47 2.94 -0.76 1.80
C THR A 47 2.60 -0.72 0.31
N ALA A 48 1.31 -0.62 -0.01
CA ALA A 48 0.80 -0.43 -1.35
C ALA A 48 0.54 1.06 -1.60
N PHE A 49 0.96 1.52 -2.78
CA PHE A 49 0.65 2.86 -3.28
C PHE A 49 -0.16 2.71 -4.56
N THR A 50 -1.25 3.46 -4.68
CA THR A 50 -2.05 3.50 -5.89
C THR A 50 -2.32 4.91 -6.36
N VAL A 51 -2.31 5.09 -7.69
CA VAL A 51 -2.72 6.32 -8.37
C VAL A 51 -3.82 5.96 -9.36
N LYS A 52 -4.92 6.71 -9.34
CA LYS A 52 -5.97 6.57 -10.35
C LYS A 52 -5.53 7.27 -11.65
N LYS A 53 -5.44 6.51 -12.74
CA LYS A 53 -5.24 7.03 -14.09
C LYS A 53 -6.43 6.69 -14.97
N ASN A 54 -7.24 7.70 -15.28
CA ASN A 54 -8.47 7.55 -16.06
C ASN A 54 -9.45 6.54 -15.41
N GLN A 55 -9.65 5.39 -16.06
CA GLN A 55 -10.52 4.31 -15.59
C GLN A 55 -9.74 3.16 -14.92
N GLU A 56 -8.42 3.30 -14.78
CA GLU A 56 -7.55 2.27 -14.23
C GLU A 56 -6.84 2.78 -12.98
N PHE A 57 -6.41 1.85 -12.14
CA PHE A 57 -5.55 2.11 -11.00
C PHE A 57 -4.20 1.47 -11.27
N GLU A 58 -3.15 2.28 -11.20
CA GLU A 58 -1.80 1.76 -11.16
C GLU A 58 -1.42 1.44 -9.72
N LEU A 59 -0.61 0.41 -9.53
CA LEU A 59 -0.26 -0.15 -8.22
C LEU A 59 1.25 -0.38 -8.14
N ARG A 60 1.82 -0.05 -6.98
CA ARG A 60 3.20 -0.39 -6.60
C ARG A 60 3.22 -0.92 -5.18
N TRP A 61 4.08 -1.89 -4.89
CA TRP A 61 4.19 -2.53 -3.58
C TRP A 61 5.61 -2.46 -3.06
N PHE A 62 5.75 -2.03 -1.82
CA PHE A 62 7.05 -1.88 -1.17
C PHE A 62 7.04 -2.67 0.13
N THR A 63 8.06 -3.52 0.31
CA THR A 63 8.46 -3.96 1.64
C THR A 63 9.37 -2.89 2.26
N PRO A 64 9.71 -2.98 3.56
CA PRO A 64 10.73 -2.10 4.16
C PRO A 64 12.09 -2.15 3.43
N ASP A 65 12.40 -3.24 2.73
CA ASP A 65 13.69 -3.42 2.06
C ASP A 65 13.72 -2.87 0.63
N ARG A 66 12.64 -3.08 -0.14
CA ARG A 66 12.58 -2.77 -1.57
C ARG A 66 11.17 -2.77 -2.14
N GLU A 67 11.03 -2.25 -3.36
CA GLU A 67 9.88 -2.55 -4.23
C GLU A 67 9.85 -4.02 -4.64
N ILE A 68 8.64 -4.58 -4.77
CA ILE A 68 8.41 -5.95 -5.24
C ILE A 68 7.39 -5.96 -6.39
N ASP A 69 7.52 -6.95 -7.27
CA ASP A 69 6.76 -7.00 -8.53
C ASP A 69 5.26 -7.30 -8.35
N LEU A 70 4.88 -7.97 -7.26
CA LEU A 70 3.49 -8.34 -6.98
C LEU A 70 3.29 -8.71 -5.51
N CYS A 71 2.17 -8.28 -4.91
CA CYS A 71 1.75 -8.73 -3.60
C CYS A 71 0.23 -8.92 -3.49
N GLY A 72 -0.23 -10.14 -3.20
CA GLY A 72 -1.65 -10.49 -3.22
C GLY A 72 -2.49 -9.82 -2.14
N HIS A 73 -2.08 -9.92 -0.87
CA HIS A 73 -2.87 -9.38 0.25
C HIS A 73 -2.91 -7.84 0.22
N ALA A 74 -1.81 -7.20 -0.15
CA ALA A 74 -1.75 -5.75 -0.33
C ALA A 74 -2.59 -5.26 -1.52
N THR A 75 -2.67 -6.04 -2.62
CA THR A 75 -3.61 -5.76 -3.72
C THR A 75 -5.07 -5.84 -3.25
N LEU A 76 -5.41 -6.87 -2.47
CA LEU A 76 -6.75 -7.02 -1.91
C LEU A 76 -7.09 -5.88 -0.93
N ALA A 77 -6.14 -5.49 -0.08
CA ALA A 77 -6.26 -4.34 0.81
C ALA A 77 -6.49 -3.05 0.02
N THR A 78 -5.77 -2.81 -1.07
CA THR A 78 -5.99 -1.63 -1.92
C THR A 78 -7.34 -1.63 -2.62
N ALA A 79 -7.84 -2.78 -3.05
CA ALA A 79 -9.16 -2.86 -3.69
C ALA A 79 -10.33 -2.69 -2.69
N PHE A 80 -10.09 -2.93 -1.40
CA PHE A 80 -11.08 -2.72 -0.34
C PHE A 80 -11.26 -1.23 -0.01
N VAL A 81 -10.20 -0.45 -0.10
CA VAL A 81 -10.18 1.01 0.10
C VAL A 81 -10.80 1.73 -1.10
#